data_AF-A0A699VPR9-F1
#
_entry.id   AF-A0A699VPR9-F1
#
_cell.length_a   1.000
_cell.length_b   1.000
_cell.length_c   1.000
_cell.angle_alpha   90.00
_cell.angle_beta   90.00
_cell.angle_gamma   90.00
#
_symmetry.space_group_name_H-M   'P 1'
#
loop_
_entity.id
_entity.type
_entity.pdbx_description
1 polymer ?
#
loop_
_entity_poly.entity_id
_entity_poly.type
_entity_poly.pdbx_seq_one_letter_code
_entity_poly.pdbx_strand_id
1 'polypeptide(L)'
;TAKAFDFQFELGLLPDFELPADQQLTIKRSAVSIDDATLAETNEQIVRQFGETTNPETSEANDYLMGKLKKAGEEGEGLSVLLPINKVTNGQEQFVGVKAGDTVKFDLSAAFGGDASAIRNFTGMSREEAAAVTGEYELAVEKINRTAAPEENQELFDKVFGPETV
;
A
#
# COMPACT_ATOMS: atom_id res chain seq x y z
N THR A 1 55.27 -44.77 -62.04
CA THR A 1 54.26 -43.86 -62.63
C THR A 1 53.54 -43.17 -61.50
N ALA A 2 53.67 -41.84 -61.38
CA ALA A 2 53.25 -41.06 -60.22
C ALA A 2 51.71 -41.07 -60.05
N LYS A 3 51.22 -41.21 -58.81
CA LYS A 3 49.80 -41.09 -58.48
C LYS A 3 49.45 -39.61 -58.27
N ALA A 4 48.50 -39.11 -59.07
CA ALA A 4 47.91 -37.79 -58.85
C ALA A 4 46.97 -37.86 -57.65
N PHE A 5 47.00 -36.82 -56.81
CA PHE A 5 46.07 -36.61 -55.71
C PHE A 5 45.32 -35.30 -55.97
N ASP A 6 43.99 -35.38 -55.88
CA ASP A 6 43.10 -34.23 -55.99
C ASP A 6 42.61 -33.83 -54.60
N PHE A 7 42.72 -32.53 -54.29
CA PHE A 7 42.19 -31.95 -53.06
C PHE A 7 41.14 -30.90 -53.44
N GLN A 8 39.96 -30.99 -52.81
CA GLN A 8 38.90 -29.99 -52.91
C GLN A 8 38.86 -29.15 -51.63
N PHE A 9 38.75 -27.84 -51.79
CA PHE A 9 38.53 -26.89 -50.70
C PHE A 9 37.28 -26.07 -51.02
N GLU A 10 36.42 -25.89 -50.02
CA GLU A 10 35.35 -24.89 -50.08
C GLU A 10 35.83 -23.62 -49.38
N LEU A 11 35.91 -22.53 -50.14
CA LEU A 11 36.24 -21.22 -49.62
C LEU A 11 34.94 -20.41 -49.49
N GLY A 12 34.45 -20.26 -48.26
CA GLY A 12 33.33 -19.38 -47.96
C GLY A 12 33.78 -17.92 -47.94
N LEU A 13 33.59 -17.21 -49.06
CA LEU A 13 33.78 -15.76 -49.10
C LEU A 13 32.53 -15.07 -48.56
N LEU A 14 32.70 -14.23 -47.53
CA LEU A 14 31.62 -13.41 -47.01
C LEU A 14 31.22 -12.41 -48.11
N PRO A 15 29.93 -12.36 -48.50
CA PRO A 15 29.49 -11.35 -49.45
C PRO A 15 29.55 -9.97 -48.80
N ASP A 16 29.98 -8.96 -49.57
CA ASP A 16 29.76 -7.57 -49.19
C ASP A 16 28.26 -7.33 -49.05
N PHE A 17 27.83 -6.92 -47.86
CA PHE A 17 26.46 -6.48 -47.61
C PHE A 17 26.47 -4.99 -47.30
N GLU A 18 25.74 -4.22 -48.10
CA GLU A 18 25.45 -2.82 -47.79
C GLU A 18 24.14 -2.76 -47.03
N LEU A 19 24.18 -2.23 -45.80
CA LEU A 19 22.98 -1.83 -45.08
C LEU A 19 22.44 -0.56 -45.76
N PRO A 20 21.21 -0.57 -46.33
CA PRO A 20 20.60 0.66 -46.83
C PRO A 20 20.17 1.49 -45.62
N ALA A 21 21.11 2.24 -45.04
CA ALA A 21 20.87 3.17 -43.93
C ALA A 21 20.09 4.43 -44.37
N ASP A 22 19.44 4.39 -45.54
CA ASP A 22 18.63 5.48 -46.10
C ASP A 22 17.14 5.35 -45.77
N GLN A 23 16.71 4.23 -45.17
CA GLN A 23 15.36 4.13 -44.64
C GLN A 23 15.29 4.89 -43.33
N GLN A 24 14.70 6.10 -43.43
CA GLN A 24 14.15 6.90 -42.35
C GLN A 24 13.33 6.01 -41.39
N LEU A 25 14.02 5.36 -40.46
CA LEU A 25 13.45 4.57 -39.39
C LEU A 25 12.67 5.55 -38.51
N THR A 26 11.37 5.65 -38.76
CA THR A 26 10.47 6.44 -37.93
C THR A 26 10.23 5.66 -36.65
N ILE A 27 11.16 5.82 -35.70
CA ILE A 27 11.00 5.28 -34.35
C ILE A 27 9.94 6.14 -33.65
N LYS A 28 8.79 5.53 -33.33
CA LYS A 28 7.79 6.18 -32.48
C LYS A 28 8.36 6.37 -31.08
N ARG A 29 8.93 7.54 -30.81
CA ARG A 29 9.26 7.97 -29.46
C ARG A 29 8.02 8.63 -28.87
N SER A 30 7.35 7.94 -27.95
CA SER A 30 6.28 8.56 -27.17
C SER A 30 6.90 9.66 -26.30
N ALA A 31 6.51 10.91 -26.53
CA ALA A 31 6.79 11.99 -25.61
C ALA A 31 5.86 11.81 -24.41
N VAL A 32 6.37 11.17 -23.36
CA VAL A 32 5.67 11.08 -22.07
C VAL A 32 5.70 12.49 -21.49
N SER A 33 4.56 13.17 -21.52
CA SER A 33 4.37 14.41 -20.78
C SER A 33 3.97 14.02 -19.37
N ILE A 34 4.54 14.71 -18.38
CA ILE A 34 4.12 14.55 -16.99
C ILE A 34 2.90 15.45 -16.82
N ASP A 35 1.73 14.84 -16.68
CA ASP A 35 0.52 15.55 -16.28
C ASP A 35 0.58 15.89 -14.78
N ASP A 36 0.02 17.04 -14.39
CA ASP A 36 -0.09 17.47 -12.99
C ASP A 36 -0.75 16.41 -12.09
N ALA A 37 -1.67 15.61 -12.66
CA ALA A 37 -2.30 14.50 -11.95
C ALA A 37 -1.28 13.42 -11.52
N THR A 38 -0.31 13.12 -12.38
CA THR A 38 0.76 12.15 -12.05
C THR A 38 1.68 12.70 -10.98
N LEU A 39 1.95 14.01 -10.99
CA LEU A 39 2.74 14.67 -9.95
C LEU A 39 2.01 14.64 -8.60
N ALA A 40 0.72 14.98 -8.58
CA ALA A 40 -0.09 14.94 -7.37
C ALA A 40 -0.17 13.52 -6.78
N GLU A 41 -0.42 12.51 -7.61
CA GLU A 41 -0.46 11.11 -7.18
C GLU A 41 0.89 10.63 -6.62
N THR A 42 1.99 11.02 -7.27
CA THR A 42 3.34 10.68 -6.80
C THR A 42 3.62 11.35 -5.46
N ASN A 43 3.24 12.62 -5.29
CA ASN A 43 3.41 13.32 -4.01
C ASN A 43 2.57 12.65 -2.91
N GLU A 44 1.30 12.34 -3.18
CA GLU A 44 0.46 11.59 -2.24
C GLU A 44 1.05 10.22 -1.87
N GLN A 45 1.65 9.50 -2.81
CA GLN A 45 2.30 8.22 -2.53
C GLN A 45 3.53 8.38 -1.64
N ILE A 46 4.38 9.37 -1.91
CA ILE A 46 5.56 9.68 -1.08
C ILE A 46 5.10 10.06 0.33
N VAL A 47 4.14 10.98 0.44
CA VAL A 47 3.55 11.42 1.71
C VAL A 47 2.95 10.22 2.47
N ARG A 48 2.28 9.28 1.80
CA ARG A 48 1.75 8.06 2.45
C ARG A 48 2.84 7.10 2.91
N GLN A 49 3.90 6.94 2.13
CA GLN A 49 4.98 5.98 2.42
C GLN A 49 5.90 6.48 3.53
N PHE A 50 6.09 7.81 3.61
CA PHE A 50 6.93 8.47 4.60
C PHE A 50 6.12 9.23 5.67
N GLY A 51 4.80 9.02 5.66
CA GLY A 51 3.85 9.28 6.74
C GLY A 51 4.47 9.14 8.12
N GLU A 52 4.67 10.25 8.83
CA GLU A 52 5.04 10.15 10.23
C GLU A 52 3.85 9.60 11.01
N THR A 53 4.02 8.37 11.49
CA THR A 53 3.04 7.75 12.39
C THR A 53 3.32 8.29 13.78
N THR A 54 2.46 9.20 14.22
CA THR A 54 2.48 9.73 15.58
C THR A 54 1.51 8.93 16.46
N ASN A 55 1.74 8.96 17.77
CA ASN A 55 0.89 8.27 18.74
C ASN A 55 0.26 9.26 19.71
N PRO A 56 -0.81 9.97 19.29
CA PRO A 56 -1.49 10.94 20.14
C PRO A 56 -2.18 10.25 21.32
N GLU A 57 -2.39 11.00 22.41
CA GLU A 57 -3.06 10.50 23.61
C GLU A 57 -4.59 10.35 23.43
N THR A 58 -5.16 11.03 22.43
CA THR A 58 -6.60 11.09 22.17
C THR A 58 -6.88 10.88 20.69
N SER A 59 -7.87 10.05 20.37
CA SER A 59 -8.22 9.71 19.00
C SER A 59 -9.05 10.78 18.29
N GLU A 60 -8.87 10.90 16.98
CA GLU A 60 -9.65 11.74 16.08
C GLU A 60 -10.29 10.93 14.94
N ALA A 61 -11.21 11.56 14.20
CA ALA A 61 -11.98 10.91 13.13
C ALA A 61 -11.15 10.22 12.03
N ASN A 62 -9.89 10.64 11.84
CA ASN A 62 -8.98 10.11 10.83
C ASN A 62 -7.88 9.19 11.40
N ASP A 63 -7.97 8.82 12.67
CA ASP A 63 -6.96 7.97 13.31
C ASP A 63 -7.27 6.47 13.17
N TYR A 64 -6.25 5.68 13.49
CA TYR A 64 -6.31 4.24 13.59
C TYR A 64 -6.20 3.81 15.05
N LEU A 65 -7.17 3.05 15.53
CA LEU A 65 -7.17 2.44 16.86
C LEU A 65 -6.58 1.04 16.78
N MET A 66 -5.42 0.84 17.39
CA MET A 66 -4.80 -0.46 17.53
C MET A 66 -5.17 -1.05 18.88
N GLY A 67 -5.63 -2.30 18.89
CA GLY A 67 -6.07 -2.92 20.12
C GLY A 67 -6.56 -4.35 19.93
N LYS A 68 -7.19 -4.87 20.97
CA LYS A 68 -7.73 -6.23 21.01
C LYS A 68 -9.24 -6.21 20.89
N LEU A 69 -9.75 -6.79 19.81
CA LEU A 69 -11.18 -6.97 19.54
C LEU A 69 -11.63 -8.33 20.06
N LYS A 70 -12.63 -8.34 20.92
CA LYS A 70 -13.26 -9.56 21.44
C LYS A 70 -14.77 -9.47 21.30
N LYS A 71 -15.45 -10.62 21.23
CA LYS A 71 -16.91 -10.63 21.29
C LYS A 71 -17.37 -10.31 22.71
N ALA A 72 -18.41 -9.48 22.85
CA ALA A 72 -18.89 -9.06 24.16
C ALA A 72 -19.36 -10.27 24.99
N GLY A 73 -18.77 -10.43 26.18
CA GLY A 73 -19.09 -11.54 27.09
C GLY A 73 -18.37 -12.87 26.81
N GLU A 74 -17.45 -12.91 25.84
CA GLU A 74 -16.61 -14.09 25.57
C GLU A 74 -15.24 -13.94 26.26
N GLU A 75 -14.79 -14.97 26.97
CA GLU A 75 -13.45 -15.00 27.59
C GLU A 75 -12.42 -15.50 26.57
N GLY A 76 -11.44 -14.65 26.24
CA GLY A 76 -10.35 -14.96 25.32
C GLY A 76 -9.37 -13.80 25.16
N GLU A 77 -8.20 -14.05 24.58
CA GLU A 77 -7.12 -13.04 24.43
C GLU A 77 -7.45 -11.91 23.45
N GLY A 78 -8.58 -12.00 22.74
CA GLY A 78 -9.00 -11.04 21.70
C GLY A 78 -8.13 -11.11 20.44
N LEU A 79 -8.70 -10.71 19.31
CA LEU A 79 -7.98 -10.55 18.06
C LEU A 79 -7.27 -9.19 18.05
N SER A 80 -5.97 -9.14 17.76
CA SER A 80 -5.30 -7.85 17.57
C SER A 80 -5.74 -7.26 16.23
N VAL A 81 -6.30 -6.05 16.26
CA VAL A 81 -6.86 -5.37 15.09
C VAL A 81 -6.37 -3.93 15.03
N LEU A 82 -6.37 -3.37 13.81
CA LEU A 82 -6.10 -1.97 13.57
C LEU A 82 -7.33 -1.32 12.94
N LEU A 83 -8.21 -0.77 13.76
CA LEU A 83 -9.49 -0.21 13.33
C LEU A 83 -9.31 1.22 12.78
N PRO A 84 -9.61 1.47 11.50
CA PRO A 84 -9.66 2.82 10.93
C PRO A 84 -10.98 3.53 11.27
N ILE A 85 -10.92 4.62 12.04
CA ILE A 85 -12.13 5.35 12.47
C ILE A 85 -12.89 5.92 11.26
N ASN A 86 -12.18 6.38 10.24
CA ASN A 86 -12.77 6.95 9.01
C ASN A 86 -13.57 5.95 8.14
N LYS A 87 -13.44 4.64 8.39
CA LYS A 87 -14.23 3.60 7.72
C LYS A 87 -15.48 3.19 8.50
N VAL A 88 -15.62 3.66 9.74
CA VAL A 88 -16.81 3.44 10.55
C VAL A 88 -17.93 4.31 10.00
N THR A 89 -18.94 3.66 9.44
CA THR A 89 -20.13 4.31 8.89
C THR A 89 -21.18 4.64 9.95
N ASN A 90 -21.20 3.90 11.07
CA ASN A 90 -22.20 4.04 12.11
C ASN A 90 -21.55 4.07 13.50
N GLY A 91 -21.88 5.10 14.29
CA GLY A 91 -21.32 5.28 15.62
C GLY A 91 -19.85 5.71 15.63
N GLN A 92 -19.35 6.35 14.58
CA GLN A 92 -17.97 6.85 14.53
C GLN A 92 -17.61 7.75 15.73
N GLU A 93 -18.59 8.51 16.22
CA GLU A 93 -18.47 9.45 17.34
C GLU A 93 -17.96 8.80 18.63
N GLN A 94 -18.27 7.52 18.87
CA GLN A 94 -17.85 6.79 20.06
C GLN A 94 -16.35 6.45 20.05
N PHE A 95 -15.72 6.50 18.88
CA PHE A 95 -14.29 6.23 18.69
C PHE A 95 -13.47 7.51 18.61
N VAL A 96 -14.09 8.69 18.67
CA VAL A 96 -13.41 9.98 18.73
C VAL A 96 -13.29 10.39 20.19
N GLY A 97 -12.10 10.79 20.63
CA GLY A 97 -11.86 11.15 22.02
C GLY A 97 -11.47 9.99 22.94
N VAL A 98 -11.36 8.76 22.43
CA VAL A 98 -10.89 7.62 23.23
C VAL A 98 -9.38 7.64 23.39
N LYS A 99 -8.91 7.04 24.49
CA LYS A 99 -7.50 6.98 24.88
C LYS A 99 -6.97 5.56 24.87
N ALA A 100 -5.65 5.41 24.89
CA ALA A 100 -5.04 4.10 25.16
C ALA A 100 -5.49 3.59 26.54
N GLY A 101 -6.02 2.37 26.59
CA GLY A 101 -6.59 1.72 27.76
C GLY A 101 -8.12 1.71 27.82
N ASP A 102 -8.80 2.50 26.98
CA ASP A 102 -10.27 2.48 26.92
C ASP A 102 -10.81 1.22 26.25
N THR A 103 -12.02 0.81 26.66
CA THR A 103 -12.74 -0.30 26.04
C THR A 103 -14.05 0.20 25.46
N VAL A 104 -14.20 0.08 24.15
CA VAL A 104 -15.39 0.54 23.42
C VAL A 104 -16.24 -0.67 23.02
N LYS A 105 -17.54 -0.62 23.33
CA LYS A 105 -18.52 -1.66 22.96
C LYS A 105 -19.35 -1.20 21.77
N PHE A 106 -19.37 -1.98 20.69
CA PHE A 106 -20.09 -1.64 19.48
C PHE A 106 -20.45 -2.88 18.67
N ASP A 107 -21.47 -2.76 17.82
CA ASP A 107 -21.79 -3.81 16.84
C ASP A 107 -20.88 -3.67 15.62
N LEU A 108 -19.99 -4.65 15.43
CA LEU A 108 -18.97 -4.63 14.37
C LEU A 108 -19.61 -4.67 12.97
N SER A 109 -20.75 -5.34 12.81
CA SER A 109 -21.44 -5.43 11.53
C SER A 109 -22.11 -4.11 11.19
N ALA A 110 -22.84 -3.51 12.13
CA ALA A 110 -23.52 -2.24 11.97
C ALA A 110 -22.54 -1.07 11.77
N ALA A 111 -21.41 -1.07 12.50
CA ALA A 111 -20.37 -0.04 12.38
C ALA A 111 -19.82 0.08 10.95
N PHE A 112 -19.72 -1.03 10.22
CA PHE A 112 -19.23 -1.09 8.84
C PHE A 112 -20.34 -1.33 7.81
N GLY A 113 -21.62 -1.13 8.18
CA GLY A 113 -22.76 -1.28 7.28
C GLY A 113 -22.93 -2.69 6.68
N GLY A 114 -22.43 -3.72 7.37
CA GLY A 114 -22.41 -5.11 6.88
C GLY A 114 -21.35 -5.39 5.82
N ASP A 115 -20.39 -4.48 5.59
CA ASP A 115 -19.32 -4.70 4.61
C ASP A 115 -18.26 -5.67 5.15
N ALA A 116 -18.45 -6.95 4.82
CA ALA A 116 -17.52 -8.02 5.21
C ALA A 116 -16.10 -7.80 4.66
N SER A 117 -15.92 -7.04 3.59
CA SER A 117 -14.59 -6.75 3.03
C SER A 117 -13.83 -5.72 3.88
N ALA A 118 -14.52 -4.68 4.35
CA ALA A 118 -13.98 -3.72 5.29
C ALA A 118 -13.61 -4.41 6.60
N ILE A 119 -14.51 -5.23 7.15
CA ILE A 119 -14.28 -6.03 8.36
C ILE A 119 -13.02 -6.88 8.21
N ARG A 120 -12.94 -7.67 7.15
CA ARG A 120 -11.77 -8.48 6.82
C ARG A 120 -10.47 -7.68 6.76
N ASN A 121 -10.52 -6.47 6.19
CA ASN A 121 -9.32 -5.67 5.95
C ASN A 121 -8.67 -5.16 7.24
N PHE A 122 -9.46 -4.84 8.27
CA PHE A 122 -8.90 -4.37 9.54
C PHE A 122 -8.76 -5.46 10.61
N THR A 123 -9.60 -6.50 10.56
CA THR A 123 -9.48 -7.63 11.50
C THR A 123 -8.46 -8.67 11.02
N GLY A 124 -8.19 -8.77 9.72
CA GLY A 124 -7.37 -9.83 9.16
C GLY A 124 -8.04 -11.22 9.17
N MET A 125 -9.33 -11.29 9.51
CA MET A 125 -10.11 -12.53 9.51
C MET A 125 -10.30 -13.12 8.11
N SER A 126 -10.76 -14.36 8.01
CA SER A 126 -11.18 -14.95 6.75
C SER A 126 -12.48 -14.32 6.25
N ARG A 127 -12.79 -14.43 4.94
CA ARG A 127 -14.05 -13.91 4.37
C ARG A 127 -15.29 -14.51 5.06
N GLU A 128 -15.23 -15.80 5.40
CA GLU A 128 -16.32 -16.52 6.07
C GLU A 128 -16.52 -16.02 7.51
N GLU A 129 -15.44 -15.81 8.25
CA GLU A 129 -15.46 -15.27 9.61
C GLU A 129 -15.99 -13.84 9.62
N ALA A 130 -15.50 -12.98 8.72
CA ALA A 130 -15.95 -11.60 8.58
C ALA A 130 -17.46 -11.49 8.23
N ALA A 131 -17.99 -12.43 7.45
CA ALA A 131 -19.42 -12.51 7.12
C ALA A 131 -20.27 -13.10 8.26
N ALA A 132 -19.66 -13.90 9.15
CA ALA A 132 -20.31 -14.49 10.32
C ALA A 132 -20.25 -13.58 11.57
N VAL A 133 -19.57 -12.44 11.50
CA VAL A 133 -19.52 -11.43 12.56
C VAL A 133 -20.93 -10.95 12.86
N THR A 134 -21.41 -11.27 14.06
CA THR A 134 -22.75 -10.91 14.54
C THR A 134 -22.71 -10.65 16.05
N GLY A 135 -23.39 -9.58 16.48
CA GLY A 135 -23.50 -9.17 17.87
C GLY A 135 -22.51 -8.06 18.26
N GLU A 136 -22.52 -7.72 19.56
CA GLU A 136 -21.63 -6.71 20.12
C GLU A 136 -20.19 -7.24 20.29
N TYR A 137 -19.24 -6.38 19.96
CA TYR A 137 -17.81 -6.58 20.18
C TYR A 137 -17.27 -5.49 21.09
N GLU A 138 -16.24 -5.83 21.86
CA GLU A 138 -15.49 -4.91 22.70
C GLU A 138 -14.10 -4.75 22.11
N LEU A 139 -13.70 -3.52 21.82
CA LEU A 139 -12.32 -3.18 21.42
C LEU A 139 -11.61 -2.56 22.62
N ALA A 140 -10.62 -3.26 23.16
CA ALA A 140 -9.68 -2.70 24.12
C ALA A 140 -8.58 -1.97 23.34
N VAL A 141 -8.61 -0.63 23.38
CA VAL A 141 -7.64 0.23 22.70
C VAL A 141 -6.30 0.14 23.42
N GLU A 142 -5.26 -0.32 22.75
CA GLU A 142 -3.90 -0.37 23.31
C GLU A 142 -3.09 0.84 22.88
N LYS A 143 -3.28 1.28 21.63
CA LYS A 143 -2.48 2.34 21.03
C LYS A 143 -3.25 3.06 19.93
N ILE A 144 -3.06 4.37 19.83
CA ILE A 144 -3.65 5.20 18.78
C ILE A 144 -2.52 5.52 17.79
N ASN A 145 -2.76 5.25 16.51
CA ASN A 145 -1.84 5.60 15.43
C ASN A 145 -2.50 6.68 14.58
N ARG A 146 -1.84 7.83 14.51
CA ARG A 146 -2.20 8.91 13.60
C ARG A 146 -1.16 8.98 12.51
N THR A 147 -1.56 8.63 11.31
CA THR A 147 -0.76 8.91 10.13
C THR A 147 -1.02 10.35 9.74
N ALA A 148 -0.15 11.25 10.20
CA ALA A 148 -0.16 12.61 9.68
C ALA A 148 0.48 12.58 8.29
N ALA A 149 -0.05 13.39 7.37
CA ALA A 149 0.74 13.75 6.20
C ALA A 149 2.05 14.36 6.72
N PRO A 150 3.24 13.87 6.34
CA PRO A 150 4.48 14.53 6.70
C PRO A 150 4.36 15.98 6.30
N GLU A 151 4.78 16.87 7.20
CA GLU A 151 5.06 18.23 6.76
C GLU A 151 6.12 18.14 5.66
N GLU A 152 5.93 18.86 4.56
CA GLU A 152 6.90 18.95 3.48
C GLU A 152 8.15 19.70 3.99
N ASN A 153 8.96 19.00 4.78
CA ASN A 153 10.13 19.53 5.48
C ASN A 153 11.41 18.86 4.97
N GLN A 154 12.55 19.48 5.25
CA GLN A 154 13.85 19.01 4.78
C GLN A 154 14.14 17.56 5.21
N GLU A 155 13.70 17.15 6.40
CA GLU A 155 13.89 15.78 6.90
C GLU A 155 13.15 14.73 6.06
N LEU A 156 11.93 15.03 5.58
CA LEU A 156 11.20 14.20 4.62
C LEU A 156 11.99 14.08 3.32
N PHE A 157 12.46 15.20 2.78
CA PHE A 157 13.21 15.21 1.53
C PHE A 157 14.54 14.45 1.63
N ASP A 158 15.29 14.62 2.71
CA ASP A 158 16.54 13.90 2.97
C ASP A 158 16.30 12.37 3.09
N LYS A 159 15.14 11.96 3.60
CA LYS A 159 14.77 10.54 3.71
C LYS A 159 14.32 9.92 2.38
N VAL A 160 13.64 10.71 1.54
CA VAL A 160 13.11 10.26 0.24
C VAL A 160 14.20 10.27 -0.84
N PHE A 161 14.97 11.35 -0.90
CA PHE A 161 15.95 11.60 -1.98
C PHE A 161 17.40 11.39 -1.54
N GLY A 162 17.66 11.26 -0.25
CA GLY A 162 18.99 11.17 0.33
C GLY A 162 19.52 12.52 0.80
N PRO A 163 20.37 12.53 1.85
CA PRO A 163 20.92 13.77 2.40
C PRO A 163 21.72 14.53 1.34
N GLU A 164 21.59 15.86 1.34
CA GLU A 164 22.31 16.82 0.45
C GLU A 164 21.91 16.79 -1.04
N THR A 165 20.76 16.21 -1.39
CA THR A 165 20.31 16.14 -2.80
C THR A 165 19.36 17.29 -3.19
N VAL A 166 18.73 17.94 -2.22
CA VAL A 166 17.63 18.92 -2.40
C VAL A 166 17.74 20.11 -1.44
#